data_AF-A0AAU3WJ94-F1
#
_entry.id   AF-A0AAU3WJ94-F1
#
_cell.length_a   1.000
_cell.length_b   1.000
_cell.length_c   1.000
_cell.angle_alpha   90.00
_cell.angle_beta   90.00
_cell.angle_gamma   90.00
#
_symmetry.space_group_name_H-M   'P 1'
#
loop_
_entity.id
_entity.type
_entity.pdbx_description
1 polymer ?
#
loop_
_entity_poly.entity_id
_entity_poly.type
_entity_poly.pdbx_seq_one_letter_code
_entity_poly.pdbx_strand_id
1 'polypeptide(L)'
;MPDDPRTDSVPPQDHGLRRSLTGRQLSMMGLGGAIGTGLFLGSSLAISAAGPATVIAYVVCALIALVIGWARAEMTSVHPAAGSFGSIARHYLGPLAGFVIRWTYWTIQVIAIGGEVIAAGIYVRFWWPELPLWLPVVAFSLLLLAANALSVGVFGRLEYWFSTIKITAIGVFVLLGCAYVFLGLPGHPAVGTSNLSGHGGLLPHGMSGLATAFVFVIFSYIGTEIIAVTAAESENPVRDIPRAARRMVVRLALFYVLAMAIVVTVVPWTRTAKGGDVTASPFVQLFDVAGIPAAAGIMNFVVLTAALSSANANTYLATRMIHSLAVDRHAPRLFARVGTRGVPHRALAVSGIGLGAAALLSVHSEDTAYILLFGISVFGALVVWILILATHLAFRRHRTRHGLPASPARLSGAPFTTVAAALALAAILVSTVFIEGLDDSWKAGLPFFAVLVVVYRFGARRYETAAALPDSTVSEGTVPAAHESVDHSSEPDHSR
;
A
#
# COMPACT_ATOMS: atom_id res chain seq x y z
N MET A 1 -53.92 13.03 22.64
CA MET A 1 -53.00 11.88 22.59
C MET A 1 -51.84 12.34 21.72
N PRO A 2 -50.75 12.93 22.28
CA PRO A 2 -49.75 13.60 21.47
C PRO A 2 -48.49 12.73 21.26
N ASP A 3 -48.09 12.64 20.00
CA ASP A 3 -46.74 12.56 19.40
C ASP A 3 -45.65 11.75 20.13
N ASP A 4 -45.28 10.61 19.53
CA ASP A 4 -44.01 9.90 19.81
C ASP A 4 -42.93 10.34 18.81
N PRO A 5 -41.86 11.03 19.25
CA PRO A 5 -40.78 11.48 18.40
C PRO A 5 -39.55 10.59 18.57
N ARG A 6 -39.48 9.42 17.91
CA ARG A 6 -38.23 8.62 17.82
C ARG A 6 -38.10 7.84 16.51
N THR A 7 -37.78 8.53 15.42
CA THR A 7 -36.90 7.96 14.40
C THR A 7 -35.52 8.56 14.58
N ASP A 8 -34.83 8.13 15.63
CA ASP A 8 -33.40 8.39 15.79
C ASP A 8 -32.66 7.66 14.65
N SER A 9 -32.45 8.38 13.54
CA SER A 9 -31.43 8.00 12.57
C SER A 9 -30.10 7.99 13.33
N VAL A 10 -29.61 6.80 13.65
CA VAL A 10 -28.30 6.60 14.30
C VAL A 10 -27.27 7.41 13.50
N PRO A 11 -26.66 8.45 14.08
CA PRO A 11 -25.62 9.20 13.40
C PRO A 11 -24.49 8.23 13.04
N PRO A 12 -23.84 8.36 11.87
CA PRO A 12 -22.62 7.61 11.62
C PRO A 12 -21.68 7.87 12.80
N GLN A 13 -21.11 6.81 13.38
CA GLN A 13 -20.14 6.94 14.46
C GLN A 13 -18.89 7.67 13.92
N ASP A 14 -18.92 9.00 13.96
CA ASP A 14 -17.78 9.86 13.65
C ASP A 14 -16.79 9.73 14.81
N HIS A 15 -15.68 9.03 14.56
CA HIS A 15 -14.56 8.90 15.48
C HIS A 15 -13.77 10.23 15.69
N GLY A 16 -14.41 11.39 15.57
CA GLY A 16 -13.79 12.70 15.78
C GLY A 16 -12.74 13.11 14.72
N LEU A 17 -12.76 12.49 13.54
CA LEU A 17 -11.82 12.79 12.44
C LEU A 17 -12.45 13.81 11.47
N ARG A 18 -11.73 14.91 11.17
CA ARG A 18 -12.22 15.96 10.26
C ARG A 18 -12.20 15.51 8.80
N ARG A 19 -13.37 15.40 8.16
CA ARG A 19 -13.51 15.14 6.72
C ARG A 19 -13.09 16.37 5.92
N SER A 20 -11.95 16.31 5.24
CA SER A 20 -11.38 17.47 4.52
C SER A 20 -10.52 17.11 3.30
N LEU A 21 -10.43 15.83 2.93
CA LEU A 21 -9.56 15.37 1.85
C LEU A 21 -10.33 15.25 0.52
N THR A 22 -9.91 16.00 -0.48
CA THR A 22 -10.42 15.88 -1.84
C THR A 22 -9.99 14.55 -2.49
N GLY A 23 -10.76 14.03 -3.45
CA GLY A 23 -10.39 12.80 -4.16
C GLY A 23 -9.04 12.87 -4.89
N ARG A 24 -8.58 14.07 -5.27
CA ARG A 24 -7.24 14.28 -5.84
C ARG A 24 -6.14 14.12 -4.80
N GLN A 25 -6.30 14.70 -3.60
CA GLN A 25 -5.37 14.52 -2.49
C GLN A 25 -5.30 13.07 -2.05
N LEU A 26 -6.46 12.39 -1.98
CA LEU A 26 -6.55 10.97 -1.66
C LEU A 26 -5.76 10.10 -2.65
N SER A 27 -5.90 10.36 -3.95
CA SER A 27 -5.16 9.63 -4.98
C SER A 27 -3.66 9.91 -4.93
N MET A 28 -3.25 11.15 -4.62
CA MET A 28 -1.82 11.50 -4.53
C MET A 28 -1.19 10.86 -3.29
N MET A 29 -1.84 10.94 -2.12
CA MET A 29 -1.40 10.24 -0.91
C MET A 29 -1.36 8.73 -1.12
N GLY A 30 -2.32 8.18 -1.89
CA GLY A 30 -2.34 6.79 -2.28
C GLY A 30 -1.14 6.36 -3.12
N LEU A 31 -0.82 7.15 -4.14
CA LEU A 31 0.35 6.93 -4.97
C LEU A 31 1.65 7.12 -4.17
N GLY A 32 1.72 8.14 -3.31
CA GLY A 32 2.86 8.41 -2.43
C GLY A 32 3.19 7.25 -1.51
N GLY A 33 2.17 6.72 -0.83
CA GLY A 33 2.34 5.59 0.09
C GLY A 33 2.72 4.28 -0.62
N ALA A 34 2.17 4.03 -1.82
CA ALA A 34 2.46 2.82 -2.58
C ALA A 34 3.82 2.87 -3.32
N ILE A 35 4.29 4.06 -3.73
CA ILE A 35 5.60 4.25 -4.34
C ILE A 35 6.66 4.36 -3.24
N GLY A 36 7.24 3.22 -2.90
CA GLY A 36 8.28 3.10 -1.89
C GLY A 36 9.46 2.25 -2.35
N THR A 37 10.10 1.61 -1.39
CA THR A 37 11.33 0.83 -1.58
C THR A 37 11.15 -0.41 -2.44
N GLY A 38 9.93 -0.93 -2.59
CA GLY A 38 9.66 -2.07 -3.46
C GLY A 38 10.07 -1.84 -4.91
N LEU A 39 9.68 -0.69 -5.49
CA LEU A 39 10.06 -0.34 -6.85
C LEU A 39 11.55 -0.03 -6.96
N PHE A 40 12.12 0.66 -5.96
CA PHE A 40 13.46 1.21 -6.09
C PHE A 40 14.55 0.28 -5.57
N LEU A 41 14.45 -0.23 -4.35
CA LEU A 41 15.44 -1.13 -3.77
C LEU A 41 15.09 -2.59 -4.03
N GLY A 42 13.84 -2.99 -3.76
CA GLY A 42 13.37 -4.36 -3.96
C GLY A 42 13.43 -4.82 -5.42
N SER A 43 13.45 -3.89 -6.38
CA SER A 43 13.63 -4.25 -7.78
C SER A 43 15.03 -4.72 -8.13
N SER A 44 16.06 -4.39 -7.35
CA SER A 44 17.39 -4.99 -7.57
C SER A 44 17.33 -6.49 -7.35
N LEU A 45 16.66 -6.95 -6.29
CA LEU A 45 16.43 -8.38 -6.01
C LEU A 45 15.65 -9.06 -7.15
N ALA A 46 14.63 -8.38 -7.67
CA ALA A 46 13.84 -8.89 -8.80
C ALA A 46 14.65 -9.00 -10.09
N ILE A 47 15.50 -8.00 -10.41
CA ILE A 47 16.39 -8.00 -11.57
C ILE A 47 17.46 -9.07 -11.42
N SER A 48 18.03 -9.23 -10.23
CA SER A 48 19.00 -10.29 -9.95
C SER A 48 18.39 -11.68 -10.11
N ALA A 49 17.12 -11.85 -9.74
CA ALA A 49 16.42 -13.14 -9.85
C ALA A 49 15.99 -13.51 -11.28
N ALA A 50 15.50 -12.55 -12.07
CA ALA A 50 14.88 -12.84 -13.38
C ALA A 50 15.56 -12.16 -14.58
N GLY A 51 16.55 -11.29 -14.36
CA GLY A 51 17.16 -10.49 -15.41
C GLY A 51 16.13 -9.61 -16.14
N PRO A 52 16.17 -9.54 -17.49
CA PRO A 52 15.20 -8.75 -18.24
C PRO A 52 13.74 -9.22 -18.08
N ALA A 53 13.48 -10.50 -17.75
CA ALA A 53 12.15 -11.02 -17.51
C ALA A 53 11.46 -10.42 -16.27
N THR A 54 12.16 -9.64 -15.44
CA THR A 54 11.54 -8.84 -14.38
C THR A 54 10.42 -7.95 -14.90
N VAL A 55 10.49 -7.46 -16.15
CA VAL A 55 9.38 -6.70 -16.77
C VAL A 55 8.10 -7.55 -16.84
N ILE A 56 8.20 -8.83 -17.18
CA ILE A 56 7.07 -9.77 -17.18
C ILE A 56 6.51 -9.91 -15.77
N ALA A 57 7.39 -10.03 -14.75
CA ALA A 57 6.98 -10.05 -13.36
C ALA A 57 6.16 -8.80 -12.98
N TYR A 58 6.61 -7.60 -13.37
CA TYR A 58 5.87 -6.36 -13.14
C TYR A 58 4.51 -6.31 -13.83
N VAL A 59 4.39 -6.82 -15.06
CA VAL A 59 3.11 -6.89 -15.77
C VAL A 59 2.15 -7.85 -15.08
N VAL A 60 2.58 -9.06 -14.73
CA VAL A 60 1.71 -10.07 -14.09
C VAL A 60 1.30 -9.60 -12.69
N CYS A 61 2.25 -9.12 -11.88
CA CYS A 61 1.97 -8.58 -10.55
C CYS A 61 1.05 -7.35 -10.61
N ALA A 62 1.18 -6.49 -11.63
CA ALA A 62 0.25 -5.39 -11.86
C ALA A 62 -1.18 -5.88 -12.10
N LEU A 63 -1.36 -6.93 -12.91
CA LEU A 63 -2.68 -7.51 -13.18
C LEU A 63 -3.29 -8.09 -11.90
N ILE A 64 -2.50 -8.80 -11.09
CA ILE A 64 -2.94 -9.31 -9.78
C ILE A 64 -3.35 -8.14 -8.86
N ALA A 65 -2.51 -7.10 -8.75
CA ALA A 65 -2.80 -5.91 -7.96
C ALA A 65 -4.06 -5.17 -8.43
N LEU A 66 -4.30 -5.12 -9.75
CA LEU A 66 -5.53 -4.57 -10.33
C LEU A 66 -6.76 -5.37 -9.89
N VAL A 67 -6.70 -6.70 -9.93
CA VAL A 67 -7.81 -7.55 -9.47
C VAL A 67 -8.09 -7.32 -7.98
N ILE A 68 -7.05 -7.27 -7.12
CA ILE A 68 -7.19 -6.99 -5.68
C ILE A 68 -7.78 -5.59 -5.46
N GLY A 69 -7.28 -4.58 -6.16
CA GLY A 69 -7.79 -3.21 -6.10
C GLY A 69 -9.27 -3.12 -6.47
N TRP A 70 -9.67 -3.78 -7.56
CA TRP A 70 -11.07 -3.81 -8.00
C TRP A 70 -11.98 -4.60 -7.06
N ALA A 71 -11.53 -5.75 -6.55
CA ALA A 71 -12.28 -6.55 -5.59
C ALA A 71 -12.58 -5.73 -4.31
N ARG A 72 -11.58 -5.01 -3.80
CA ARG A 72 -11.76 -4.08 -2.66
C ARG A 72 -12.68 -2.93 -3.00
N ALA A 73 -12.46 -2.25 -4.13
CA ALA A 73 -13.27 -1.13 -4.56
C ALA A 73 -14.76 -1.49 -4.68
N GLU A 74 -15.06 -2.69 -5.20
CA GLU A 74 -16.41 -3.23 -5.28
C GLU A 74 -17.03 -3.41 -3.88
N MET A 75 -16.34 -4.05 -2.95
CA MET A 75 -16.85 -4.24 -1.59
C MET A 75 -17.01 -2.92 -0.82
N THR A 76 -16.02 -2.03 -0.90
CA THR A 76 -16.04 -0.72 -0.23
C THR A 76 -17.10 0.21 -0.82
N SER A 77 -17.47 0.06 -2.10
CA SER A 77 -18.57 0.84 -2.69
C SER A 77 -19.94 0.52 -2.08
N VAL A 78 -20.12 -0.71 -1.56
CA VAL A 78 -21.33 -1.14 -0.84
C VAL A 78 -21.20 -0.87 0.66
N HIS A 79 -19.98 -0.94 1.20
CA HIS A 79 -19.68 -0.77 2.62
C HIS A 79 -18.73 0.41 2.88
N PRO A 80 -19.10 1.66 2.51
CA PRO A 80 -18.21 2.81 2.62
C PRO A 80 -17.89 3.16 4.08
N ALA A 81 -18.80 2.85 5.00
CA ALA A 81 -18.66 3.14 6.43
C ALA A 81 -17.86 2.08 7.21
N ALA A 82 -17.44 0.97 6.57
CA ALA A 82 -16.82 -0.15 7.28
C ALA A 82 -15.42 0.16 7.86
N GLY A 83 -14.81 1.30 7.53
CA GLY A 83 -13.55 1.80 8.12
C GLY A 83 -12.28 0.97 7.81
N SER A 84 -12.42 -0.29 7.37
CA SER A 84 -11.34 -1.19 6.95
C SER A 84 -11.89 -2.42 6.23
N PHE A 85 -11.08 -2.98 5.32
CA PHE A 85 -11.35 -4.29 4.70
C PHE A 85 -11.48 -5.43 5.72
N GLY A 86 -10.88 -5.29 6.91
CA GLY A 86 -11.07 -6.23 8.01
C GLY A 86 -12.49 -6.29 8.56
N SER A 87 -13.23 -5.17 8.56
CA SER A 87 -14.63 -5.12 8.99
C SER A 87 -15.55 -5.80 7.98
N ILE A 88 -15.27 -5.59 6.68
CA ILE A 88 -15.96 -6.29 5.58
C ILE A 88 -15.72 -7.81 5.68
N ALA A 89 -14.47 -8.22 5.94
CA ALA A 89 -14.14 -9.62 6.14
C ALA A 89 -14.81 -10.23 7.37
N ARG A 90 -14.93 -9.48 8.48
CA ARG A 90 -15.71 -9.91 9.65
C ARG A 90 -17.15 -10.23 9.27
N HIS A 91 -17.76 -9.41 8.43
CA HIS A 91 -19.15 -9.58 8.02
C HIS A 91 -19.33 -10.80 7.09
N TYR A 92 -18.45 -11.00 6.09
CA TYR A 92 -18.64 -12.04 5.07
C TYR A 92 -17.94 -13.38 5.36
N LEU A 93 -16.83 -13.39 6.09
CA LEU A 93 -16.07 -14.60 6.45
C LEU A 93 -16.15 -14.93 7.95
N GLY A 94 -16.67 -14.02 8.76
CA GLY A 94 -16.87 -14.19 10.19
C GLY A 94 -15.83 -13.48 11.07
N PRO A 95 -16.10 -13.37 12.38
CA PRO A 95 -15.29 -12.60 13.33
C PRO A 95 -13.80 -12.93 13.36
N LEU A 96 -13.44 -14.22 13.29
CA LEU A 96 -12.03 -14.65 13.28
C LEU A 96 -11.28 -14.10 12.06
N ALA A 97 -11.89 -14.13 10.87
CA ALA A 97 -11.25 -13.64 9.65
C ALA A 97 -10.97 -12.14 9.74
N GLY A 98 -11.93 -11.35 10.23
CA GLY A 98 -11.72 -9.92 10.45
C GLY A 98 -10.64 -9.61 11.48
N PHE A 99 -10.55 -10.40 12.56
CA PHE A 99 -9.48 -10.29 13.56
C PHE A 99 -8.11 -10.59 12.96
N VAL A 100 -7.97 -11.74 12.29
CA VAL A 100 -6.70 -12.19 11.69
C VAL A 100 -6.22 -11.18 10.66
N ILE A 101 -7.07 -10.76 9.73
CA ILE A 101 -6.69 -9.80 8.68
C ILE A 101 -6.15 -8.49 9.27
N ARG A 102 -6.80 -7.93 10.29
CA ARG A 102 -6.39 -6.64 10.86
C ARG A 102 -5.10 -6.74 11.65
N TRP A 103 -4.93 -7.80 12.44
CA TRP A 103 -3.69 -8.03 13.18
C TRP A 103 -2.53 -8.36 12.24
N THR A 104 -2.72 -9.25 11.26
CA THR A 104 -1.71 -9.55 10.26
C THR A 104 -1.33 -8.30 9.48
N TYR A 105 -2.30 -7.51 9.03
CA TYR A 105 -2.03 -6.27 8.31
C TYR A 105 -1.28 -5.24 9.17
N TRP A 106 -1.67 -5.07 10.44
CA TRP A 106 -0.92 -4.22 11.35
C TRP A 106 0.53 -4.69 11.52
N THR A 107 0.75 -5.98 11.78
CA THR A 107 2.07 -6.56 12.00
C THR A 107 2.96 -6.39 10.77
N ILE A 108 2.48 -6.73 9.56
CA ILE A 108 3.30 -6.57 8.35
C ILE A 108 3.61 -5.11 8.05
N GLN A 109 2.69 -4.17 8.34
CA GLN A 109 2.97 -2.74 8.14
C GLN A 109 4.07 -2.28 9.09
N VAL A 110 4.02 -2.71 10.36
CA VAL A 110 5.09 -2.42 11.34
C VAL A 110 6.45 -2.93 10.84
N ILE A 111 6.50 -4.17 10.34
CA ILE A 111 7.75 -4.77 9.83
C ILE A 111 8.22 -4.09 8.54
N ALA A 112 7.31 -3.77 7.61
CA ALA A 112 7.62 -3.10 6.35
C ALA A 112 8.23 -1.72 6.58
N ILE A 113 7.69 -0.94 7.52
CA ILE A 113 8.25 0.36 7.93
C ILE A 113 9.72 0.21 8.34
N GLY A 114 10.05 -0.86 9.07
CA GLY A 114 11.44 -1.16 9.43
C GLY A 114 12.32 -1.34 8.19
N GLY A 115 11.88 -2.15 7.22
CA GLY A 115 12.59 -2.37 5.96
C GLY A 115 12.75 -1.08 5.15
N GLU A 116 11.79 -0.17 5.20
CA GLU A 116 11.88 1.12 4.53
C GLU A 116 12.92 2.05 5.13
N VAL A 117 13.08 2.04 6.46
CA VAL A 117 14.10 2.84 7.12
C VAL A 117 15.50 2.24 6.96
N ILE A 118 15.62 0.91 6.88
CA ILE A 118 16.86 0.25 6.44
C ILE A 118 17.26 0.73 5.04
N ALA A 119 16.33 0.72 4.09
CA ALA A 119 16.58 1.21 2.74
C ALA A 119 16.97 2.70 2.71
N ALA A 120 16.32 3.54 3.52
CA ALA A 120 16.70 4.94 3.68
C ALA A 120 18.15 5.08 4.19
N GLY A 121 18.58 4.23 5.13
CA GLY A 121 19.96 4.16 5.58
C GLY A 121 20.94 3.75 4.49
N ILE A 122 20.59 2.75 3.67
CA ILE A 122 21.37 2.32 2.50
C ILE A 122 21.54 3.48 1.51
N TYR A 123 20.48 4.26 1.24
CA TYR A 123 20.58 5.41 0.34
C TYR A 123 21.45 6.53 0.90
N VAL A 124 21.51 6.75 2.22
CA VAL A 124 22.44 7.73 2.81
C VAL A 124 23.90 7.35 2.59
N ARG A 125 24.22 6.05 2.62
CA ARG A 125 25.58 5.53 2.34
C ARG A 125 26.07 5.82 0.92
N PHE A 126 25.19 6.19 -0.01
CA PHE A 126 25.61 6.68 -1.33
C PHE A 126 26.52 7.92 -1.22
N TRP A 127 26.22 8.86 -0.31
CA TRP A 127 27.04 10.06 -0.10
C TRP A 127 28.10 9.86 0.98
N TRP A 128 27.82 9.01 1.99
CA TRP A 128 28.75 8.70 3.07
C TRP A 128 28.92 7.19 3.23
N PRO A 129 29.74 6.53 2.39
CA PRO A 129 29.88 5.06 2.39
C PRO A 129 30.35 4.48 3.72
N GLU A 130 31.23 5.21 4.42
CA GLU A 130 31.80 4.81 5.71
C GLU A 130 30.82 4.98 6.89
N LEU A 131 29.63 5.54 6.66
CA LEU A 131 28.66 5.79 7.71
C LEU A 131 28.06 4.46 8.20
N PRO A 132 28.12 4.13 9.51
CA PRO A 132 27.46 2.93 10.03
C PRO A 132 25.94 2.97 9.78
N LEU A 133 25.35 1.88 9.29
CA LEU A 133 23.95 1.83 8.83
C LEU A 133 22.95 2.21 9.93
N TRP A 134 23.25 1.83 11.16
CA TRP A 134 22.38 2.09 12.30
C TRP A 134 22.16 3.58 12.57
N LEU A 135 23.12 4.44 12.25
CA LEU A 135 23.05 5.86 12.54
C LEU A 135 21.92 6.56 11.74
N PRO A 136 21.88 6.49 10.39
CA PRO A 136 20.75 7.03 9.64
C PRO A 136 19.45 6.28 9.94
N VAL A 137 19.49 4.97 10.21
CA VAL A 137 18.29 4.19 10.55
C VAL A 137 17.63 4.70 11.83
N VAL A 138 18.41 4.91 12.90
CA VAL A 138 17.90 5.46 14.17
C VAL A 138 17.44 6.90 13.98
N ALA A 139 18.22 7.73 13.27
CA ALA A 139 17.87 9.12 13.03
C ALA A 139 16.52 9.26 12.30
N PHE A 140 16.32 8.52 11.21
CA PHE A 140 15.06 8.53 10.46
C PHE A 140 13.92 7.90 11.25
N SER A 141 14.17 6.84 12.03
CA SER A 141 13.17 6.25 12.91
C SER A 141 12.62 7.27 13.93
N LEU A 142 13.51 8.02 14.58
CA LEU A 142 13.12 9.07 15.52
C LEU A 142 12.40 10.22 14.82
N LEU A 143 12.86 10.61 13.62
CA LEU A 143 12.21 11.63 12.81
C LEU A 143 10.77 11.23 12.43
N LEU A 144 10.56 9.98 12.01
CA LEU A 144 9.24 9.46 11.65
C LEU A 144 8.29 9.39 12.84
N LEU A 145 8.78 8.93 14.00
CA LEU A 145 8.02 8.92 15.24
C LEU A 145 7.64 10.34 15.68
N ALA A 146 8.58 11.28 15.61
CA ALA A 146 8.32 12.68 15.92
C ALA A 146 7.30 13.29 14.93
N ALA A 147 7.47 13.06 13.64
CA ALA A 147 6.55 13.55 12.61
C ALA A 147 5.12 13.01 12.80
N ASN A 148 4.96 11.73 13.12
CA ASN A 148 3.66 11.10 13.37
C ASN A 148 3.05 11.46 14.73
N ALA A 149 3.87 11.95 15.68
CA ALA A 149 3.39 12.51 16.94
C ALA A 149 2.89 13.96 16.79
N LEU A 150 3.29 14.66 15.72
CA LEU A 150 2.81 15.99 15.36
C LEU A 150 1.49 15.88 14.57
N SER A 151 0.62 16.89 14.71
CA SER A 151 -0.79 16.87 14.29
C SER A 151 -1.05 16.30 12.87
N VAL A 152 -2.14 15.53 12.75
CA VAL A 152 -2.66 14.88 11.52
C VAL A 152 -2.75 15.83 10.31
N GLY A 153 -3.00 17.12 10.54
CA GLY A 153 -3.14 18.10 9.45
C GLY A 153 -1.84 18.42 8.70
N VAL A 154 -0.67 18.17 9.31
CA VAL A 154 0.64 18.39 8.68
C VAL A 154 1.00 17.21 7.76
N PHE A 155 0.59 16.00 8.12
CA PHE A 155 0.85 14.76 7.38
C PHE A 155 0.34 14.83 5.93
N GLY A 156 -0.93 15.16 5.72
CA GLY A 156 -1.52 15.19 4.37
C GLY A 156 -0.86 16.19 3.42
N ARG A 157 -0.37 17.33 3.95
CA ARG A 157 0.35 18.33 3.15
C ARG A 157 1.76 17.87 2.77
N LEU A 158 2.52 17.33 3.72
CA LEU A 158 3.86 16.79 3.45
C LEU A 158 3.80 15.64 2.44
N GLU A 159 2.84 14.72 2.63
CA GLU A 159 2.69 13.56 1.76
C GLU A 159 2.30 13.95 0.34
N TYR A 160 1.45 14.96 0.16
CA TYR A 160 1.13 15.50 -1.16
C TYR A 160 2.39 16.01 -1.89
N TRP A 161 3.26 16.76 -1.21
CA TRP A 161 4.50 17.27 -1.80
C TRP A 161 5.50 16.15 -2.09
N PHE A 162 5.71 15.21 -1.17
CA PHE A 162 6.56 14.04 -1.41
C PHE A 162 6.06 13.20 -2.59
N SER A 163 4.75 12.94 -2.67
CA SER A 163 4.14 12.24 -3.81
C SER A 163 4.39 12.97 -5.13
N THR A 164 4.30 14.29 -5.13
CA THR A 164 4.52 15.13 -6.32
C THR A 164 5.97 15.01 -6.81
N ILE A 165 6.95 15.06 -5.90
CA ILE A 165 8.37 14.86 -6.22
C ILE A 165 8.59 13.48 -6.85
N LYS A 166 8.09 12.41 -6.21
CA LYS A 166 8.26 11.02 -6.67
C LYS A 166 7.67 10.80 -8.07
N ILE A 167 6.42 11.18 -8.28
CA ILE A 167 5.71 10.94 -9.56
C ILE A 167 6.38 11.75 -10.68
N THR A 168 6.76 12.99 -10.40
CA THR A 168 7.46 13.84 -11.37
C THR A 168 8.82 13.23 -11.73
N ALA A 169 9.58 12.79 -10.73
CA ALA A 169 10.88 12.16 -10.95
C ALA A 169 10.78 10.86 -11.76
N ILE A 170 9.77 10.01 -11.51
CA ILE A 170 9.53 8.81 -12.32
C ILE A 170 9.16 9.19 -13.77
N GLY A 171 8.33 10.22 -13.97
CA GLY A 171 8.00 10.72 -15.30
C GLY A 171 9.24 11.21 -16.06
N VAL A 172 10.08 12.01 -15.41
CA VAL A 172 11.35 12.50 -15.98
C VAL A 172 12.30 11.34 -16.26
N PHE A 173 12.44 10.39 -15.32
CA PHE A 173 13.24 9.18 -15.50
C PHE A 173 12.82 8.39 -16.72
N VAL A 174 11.51 8.21 -16.91
CA VAL A 174 10.96 7.51 -18.07
C VAL A 174 11.30 8.24 -19.37
N LEU A 175 11.10 9.55 -19.42
CA LEU A 175 11.38 10.35 -20.62
C LEU A 175 12.87 10.33 -20.99
N LEU A 176 13.75 10.56 -20.00
CA LEU A 176 15.20 10.52 -20.20
C LEU A 176 15.70 9.13 -20.55
N GLY A 177 15.14 8.09 -19.93
CA GLY A 177 15.45 6.70 -20.24
C GLY A 177 15.07 6.34 -21.68
N CYS A 178 13.86 6.70 -22.13
CA CYS A 178 13.46 6.52 -23.52
C CYS A 178 14.37 7.29 -24.49
N ALA A 179 14.71 8.55 -24.17
CA ALA A 179 15.64 9.32 -24.98
C ALA A 179 17.00 8.61 -25.08
N TYR A 180 17.53 8.10 -23.96
CA TYR A 180 18.81 7.41 -23.95
C TYR A 180 18.77 6.07 -24.72
N VAL A 181 17.66 5.33 -24.65
CA VAL A 181 17.48 4.07 -25.38
C VAL A 181 17.40 4.28 -26.90
N PHE A 182 16.63 5.27 -27.36
CA PHE A 182 16.29 5.43 -28.78
C PHE A 182 17.13 6.48 -29.52
N LEU A 183 17.53 7.55 -28.84
CA LEU A 183 18.19 8.72 -29.43
C LEU A 183 19.64 8.87 -28.98
N GLY A 184 19.98 8.35 -27.79
CA GLY A 184 21.22 8.65 -27.10
C GLY A 184 21.13 9.95 -26.30
N LEU A 185 22.21 10.28 -25.60
CA LEU A 185 22.37 11.52 -24.84
C LEU A 185 23.64 12.24 -25.31
N PRO A 186 23.81 13.54 -25.00
CA PRO A 186 25.05 14.25 -25.32
C PRO A 186 26.27 13.49 -24.76
N GLY A 187 27.16 13.05 -25.65
CA GLY A 187 28.34 12.25 -25.29
C GLY A 187 28.11 10.75 -25.09
N HIS A 188 26.87 10.26 -25.22
CA HIS A 188 26.54 8.84 -25.04
C HIS A 188 25.64 8.33 -26.18
N PRO A 189 26.11 7.39 -27.02
CA PRO A 189 25.29 6.85 -28.10
C PRO A 189 24.04 6.13 -27.55
N ALA A 190 23.04 5.97 -28.41
CA ALA A 190 21.83 5.22 -28.04
C ALA A 190 22.21 3.80 -27.57
N VAL A 191 21.74 3.43 -26.38
CA VAL A 191 22.04 2.10 -25.81
C VAL A 191 21.40 0.97 -26.63
N GLY A 192 20.25 1.26 -27.25
CA GLY A 192 19.45 0.28 -27.96
C GLY A 192 18.89 -0.79 -27.01
N THR A 193 18.58 -1.97 -27.56
CA THR A 193 17.93 -3.07 -26.81
C THR A 193 18.84 -4.26 -26.56
N SER A 194 20.15 -4.09 -26.75
CA SER A 194 21.14 -5.19 -26.68
C SER A 194 21.19 -5.87 -25.31
N ASN A 195 20.93 -5.14 -24.22
CA ASN A 195 20.88 -5.70 -22.86
C ASN A 195 19.69 -6.63 -22.62
N LEU A 196 18.62 -6.57 -23.43
CA LEU A 196 17.46 -7.47 -23.30
C LEU A 196 17.75 -8.87 -23.87
N SER A 197 18.60 -8.96 -24.89
CA SER A 197 19.00 -10.20 -25.53
C SER A 197 20.38 -10.69 -25.11
N GLY A 198 21.22 -9.81 -24.54
CA GLY A 198 22.55 -10.14 -24.03
C GLY A 198 22.51 -10.87 -22.69
N HIS A 199 23.67 -11.38 -22.26
CA HIS A 199 23.88 -11.95 -20.91
C HIS A 199 22.90 -13.07 -20.51
N GLY A 200 22.59 -13.99 -21.42
CA GLY A 200 21.63 -15.09 -21.17
C GLY A 200 20.21 -14.83 -21.67
N GLY A 201 19.96 -13.70 -22.33
CA GLY A 201 18.69 -13.39 -22.99
C GLY A 201 17.61 -12.91 -22.02
N LEU A 202 16.34 -13.03 -22.42
CA LEU A 202 15.21 -12.51 -21.65
C LEU A 202 15.02 -13.25 -20.32
N LEU A 203 15.24 -14.57 -20.32
CA LEU A 203 15.04 -15.47 -19.18
C LEU A 203 16.37 -16.17 -18.78
N PRO A 204 17.38 -15.42 -18.28
CA PRO A 204 18.70 -15.98 -17.99
C PRO A 204 18.68 -17.06 -16.90
N HIS A 205 17.70 -17.01 -16.01
CA HIS A 205 17.48 -17.99 -14.93
C HIS A 205 16.21 -18.84 -15.16
N GLY A 206 15.67 -18.84 -16.38
CA GLY A 206 14.47 -19.61 -16.72
C GLY A 206 13.21 -19.21 -15.95
N MET A 207 12.23 -20.11 -15.90
CA MET A 207 10.95 -19.89 -15.25
C MET A 207 11.04 -19.82 -13.72
N SER A 208 12.04 -20.49 -13.12
CA SER A 208 12.28 -20.42 -11.66
C SER A 208 12.73 -19.03 -11.24
N GLY A 209 13.65 -18.40 -11.99
CA GLY A 209 14.04 -17.01 -11.75
C GLY A 209 12.87 -16.03 -11.87
N LEU A 210 12.01 -16.22 -12.88
CA LEU A 210 10.77 -15.44 -13.03
C LEU A 210 9.81 -15.65 -11.85
N ALA A 211 9.66 -16.88 -11.37
CA ALA A 211 8.82 -17.20 -10.21
C ALA A 211 9.33 -16.48 -8.94
N THR A 212 10.64 -16.50 -8.71
CA THR A 212 11.30 -15.76 -7.62
C THR A 212 11.08 -14.26 -7.75
N ALA A 213 11.17 -13.70 -8.97
CA ALA A 213 10.91 -12.28 -9.18
C ALA A 213 9.47 -11.87 -8.87
N PHE A 214 8.46 -12.73 -9.06
CA PHE A 214 7.08 -12.39 -8.65
C PHE A 214 6.99 -12.06 -7.16
N VAL A 215 7.76 -12.74 -6.31
CA VAL A 215 7.80 -12.49 -4.85
C VAL A 215 8.36 -11.11 -4.55
N PHE A 216 9.45 -10.73 -5.23
CA PHE A 216 10.06 -9.41 -5.03
C PHE A 216 9.19 -8.28 -5.59
N VAL A 217 8.61 -8.50 -6.76
CA VAL A 217 7.84 -7.48 -7.47
C VAL A 217 6.48 -7.22 -6.82
N ILE A 218 5.78 -8.25 -6.34
CA ILE A 218 4.44 -8.08 -5.77
C ILE A 218 4.46 -7.15 -4.54
N PHE A 219 5.56 -7.11 -3.80
CA PHE A 219 5.76 -6.18 -2.68
C PHE A 219 5.60 -4.71 -3.09
N SER A 220 5.98 -4.35 -4.32
CA SER A 220 5.89 -2.98 -4.83
C SER A 220 4.46 -2.43 -4.89
N TYR A 221 3.45 -3.32 -4.86
CA TYR A 221 2.03 -2.96 -4.91
C TYR A 221 1.35 -2.95 -3.53
N ILE A 222 2.10 -3.27 -2.45
CA ILE A 222 1.65 -3.08 -1.07
C ILE A 222 1.54 -1.57 -0.79
N GLY A 223 0.55 -1.18 -0.01
CA GLY A 223 0.28 0.23 0.32
C GLY A 223 -0.87 0.83 -0.51
N THR A 224 -1.30 0.15 -1.58
CA THR A 224 -2.51 0.54 -2.34
C THR A 224 -3.80 0.46 -1.50
N GLU A 225 -3.75 -0.16 -0.31
CA GLU A 225 -4.83 -0.23 0.67
C GLU A 225 -5.17 1.13 1.31
N ILE A 226 -4.24 2.09 1.28
CA ILE A 226 -4.41 3.37 1.96
C ILE A 226 -5.68 4.11 1.50
N ILE A 227 -6.06 3.98 0.23
CA ILE A 227 -7.29 4.57 -0.31
C ILE A 227 -8.54 4.01 0.38
N ALA A 228 -8.54 2.71 0.72
CA ALA A 228 -9.67 2.09 1.41
C ALA A 228 -9.73 2.51 2.89
N VAL A 229 -8.58 2.67 3.56
CA VAL A 229 -8.52 3.11 4.97
C VAL A 229 -8.93 4.57 5.11
N THR A 230 -8.56 5.39 4.14
CA THR A 230 -8.91 6.82 4.09
C THR A 230 -10.31 7.07 3.53
N ALA A 231 -11.09 6.03 3.24
CA ALA A 231 -12.46 6.15 2.76
C ALA A 231 -13.38 6.91 3.73
N ALA A 232 -13.17 6.72 5.03
CA ALA A 232 -13.91 7.43 6.08
C ALA A 232 -13.63 8.94 6.11
N GLU A 233 -12.54 9.39 5.48
CA GLU A 233 -12.13 10.80 5.40
C GLU A 233 -12.58 11.47 4.08
N SER A 234 -13.26 10.74 3.19
CA SER A 234 -13.73 11.20 1.88
C SER A 234 -15.13 11.85 1.94
N GLU A 235 -15.34 12.91 1.15
CA GLU A 235 -16.64 13.58 1.02
C GLU A 235 -17.71 12.70 0.35
N ASN A 236 -17.35 11.91 -0.66
CA ASN A 236 -18.26 11.06 -1.43
C ASN A 236 -17.70 9.63 -1.60
N PRO A 237 -17.65 8.83 -0.52
CA PRO A 237 -16.88 7.59 -0.49
C PRO A 237 -17.36 6.55 -1.52
N VAL A 238 -18.67 6.45 -1.78
CA VAL A 238 -19.24 5.50 -2.76
C VAL A 238 -18.72 5.75 -4.18
N ARG A 239 -18.54 7.02 -4.56
CA ARG A 239 -18.11 7.42 -5.91
C ARG A 239 -16.60 7.54 -6.03
N ASP A 240 -15.97 8.19 -5.04
CA ASP A 240 -14.58 8.66 -5.17
C ASP A 240 -13.57 7.56 -4.86
N ILE A 241 -13.88 6.65 -3.93
CA ILE A 241 -12.99 5.57 -3.52
C ILE A 241 -12.74 4.57 -4.65
N PRO A 242 -13.77 4.03 -5.34
CA PRO A 242 -13.52 3.11 -6.45
C PRO A 242 -12.75 3.76 -7.60
N ARG A 243 -13.04 5.03 -7.90
CA ARG A 243 -12.36 5.79 -8.97
C ARG A 243 -10.90 6.06 -8.62
N ALA A 244 -10.63 6.48 -7.39
CA ALA A 244 -9.28 6.75 -6.92
C ALA A 244 -8.44 5.46 -6.87
N ALA A 245 -8.98 4.38 -6.31
CA ALA A 245 -8.32 3.07 -6.29
C ALA A 245 -7.96 2.58 -7.70
N ARG A 246 -8.91 2.64 -8.64
CA ARG A 246 -8.67 2.24 -10.04
C ARG A 246 -7.57 3.07 -10.69
N ARG A 247 -7.67 4.40 -10.60
CA ARG A 247 -6.70 5.30 -11.24
C ARG A 247 -5.31 5.13 -10.65
N MET A 248 -5.24 4.94 -9.33
CA MET A 248 -3.98 4.72 -8.64
C MET A 248 -3.30 3.44 -9.13
N VAL A 249 -3.95 2.27 -9.04
CA VAL A 249 -3.30 0.99 -9.40
C VAL A 249 -2.91 0.95 -10.88
N VAL A 250 -3.73 1.50 -11.78
CA VAL A 250 -3.38 1.58 -13.22
C VAL A 250 -2.16 2.46 -13.45
N ARG A 251 -2.06 3.61 -12.77
CA ARG A 251 -0.91 4.51 -12.90
C ARG A 251 0.36 3.90 -12.32
N LEU A 252 0.28 3.25 -11.16
CA LEU A 252 1.39 2.50 -10.57
C LEU A 252 1.89 1.42 -11.53
N ALA A 253 0.98 0.58 -12.05
CA ALA A 253 1.32 -0.46 -13.01
C ALA A 253 2.04 0.11 -14.24
N LEU A 254 1.52 1.19 -14.82
CA LEU A 254 2.13 1.85 -15.98
C LEU A 254 3.54 2.35 -15.65
N PHE A 255 3.69 3.11 -14.57
CA PHE A 255 4.98 3.68 -14.17
C PHE A 255 6.01 2.61 -13.84
N TYR A 256 5.59 1.55 -13.14
CA TYR A 256 6.49 0.50 -12.70
C TYR A 256 6.98 -0.35 -13.88
N VAL A 257 6.07 -0.78 -14.76
CA VAL A 257 6.42 -1.57 -15.94
C VAL A 257 7.32 -0.77 -16.87
N LEU A 258 6.99 0.50 -17.14
CA LEU A 258 7.76 1.33 -18.05
C LEU A 258 9.14 1.68 -17.49
N ALA A 259 9.21 2.08 -16.22
CA ALA A 259 10.48 2.37 -15.60
C ALA A 259 11.36 1.12 -15.50
N MET A 260 10.79 -0.05 -15.18
CA MET A 260 11.52 -1.31 -15.14
C MET A 260 12.05 -1.70 -16.52
N ALA A 261 11.22 -1.57 -17.57
CA ALA A 261 11.65 -1.83 -18.94
C ALA A 261 12.85 -0.96 -19.33
N ILE A 262 12.86 0.31 -18.93
CA ILE A 262 14.00 1.21 -19.15
C ILE A 262 15.23 0.73 -18.39
N VAL A 263 15.10 0.42 -17.09
CA VAL A 263 16.23 -0.04 -16.26
C VAL A 263 16.92 -1.25 -16.89
N VAL A 264 16.19 -2.32 -17.22
CA VAL A 264 16.79 -3.54 -17.77
C VAL A 264 17.27 -3.41 -19.22
N THR A 265 16.79 -2.39 -19.94
CA THR A 265 17.27 -2.07 -21.29
C THR A 265 18.58 -1.28 -21.24
N VAL A 266 18.71 -0.36 -20.27
CA VAL A 266 19.88 0.53 -20.18
C VAL A 266 21.02 -0.11 -19.38
N VAL A 267 20.71 -0.74 -18.25
CA VAL A 267 21.69 -1.31 -17.34
C VAL A 267 21.77 -2.83 -17.57
N PRO A 268 22.96 -3.39 -17.87
CA PRO A 268 23.11 -4.84 -17.93
C PRO A 268 22.70 -5.46 -16.60
N TRP A 269 21.75 -6.40 -16.62
CA TRP A 269 21.18 -7.00 -15.40
C TRP A 269 22.26 -7.64 -14.51
N THR A 270 23.36 -8.10 -15.10
CA THR A 270 24.51 -8.66 -14.39
C THR A 270 25.25 -7.64 -13.50
N ARG A 271 25.17 -6.34 -13.78
CA ARG A 271 25.70 -5.31 -12.86
C ARG A 271 24.83 -5.15 -11.62
N THR A 272 23.52 -5.27 -11.80
CA THR A 272 22.57 -5.26 -10.67
C THR A 272 22.68 -6.54 -9.84
N ALA A 273 23.03 -7.67 -10.48
CA ALA A 273 23.23 -8.97 -9.83
C ALA A 273 24.62 -9.18 -9.19
N LYS A 274 25.63 -8.38 -9.56
CA LYS A 274 26.99 -8.47 -9.02
C LYS A 274 27.03 -7.95 -7.59
N GLY A 275 26.83 -8.85 -6.64
CA GLY A 275 27.11 -8.62 -5.23
C GLY A 275 26.28 -9.45 -4.26
N GLY A 276 25.07 -9.89 -4.63
CA GLY A 276 24.12 -10.44 -3.64
C GLY A 276 23.62 -9.41 -2.61
N ASP A 277 24.42 -8.38 -2.37
CA ASP A 277 24.16 -7.27 -1.46
C ASP A 277 23.25 -6.20 -2.10
N VAL A 278 22.28 -5.77 -1.31
CA VAL A 278 21.36 -4.69 -1.65
C VAL A 278 22.04 -3.34 -1.38
N THR A 279 22.99 -2.97 -2.23
CA THR A 279 23.85 -1.79 -2.00
C THR A 279 23.31 -0.50 -2.62
N ALA A 280 22.54 -0.59 -3.71
CA ALA A 280 22.00 0.59 -4.39
C ALA A 280 20.72 0.28 -5.19
N SER A 281 19.95 1.32 -5.50
CA SER A 281 18.78 1.20 -6.38
C SER A 281 19.21 1.06 -7.85
N PRO A 282 18.59 0.18 -8.65
CA PRO A 282 18.83 0.07 -10.10
C PRO A 282 18.56 1.38 -10.86
N PHE A 283 17.69 2.23 -10.32
CA PHE A 283 17.38 3.55 -10.88
C PHE A 283 18.55 4.53 -10.72
N VAL A 284 19.29 4.42 -9.62
CA VAL A 284 20.51 5.19 -9.36
C VAL A 284 21.65 4.63 -10.22
N GLN A 285 21.79 3.30 -10.29
CA GLN A 285 22.77 2.62 -11.13
C GLN A 285 22.64 3.01 -12.61
N LEU A 286 21.42 3.23 -13.11
CA LEU A 286 21.22 3.69 -14.49
C LEU A 286 21.98 4.98 -14.80
N PHE A 287 21.89 5.98 -13.94
CA PHE A 287 22.56 7.27 -14.16
C PHE A 287 24.06 7.21 -13.93
N ASP A 288 24.50 6.34 -13.02
CA ASP A 288 25.92 6.06 -12.79
C ASP A 288 26.55 5.41 -14.03
N VAL A 289 25.89 4.39 -14.61
CA VAL A 289 26.31 3.75 -15.87
C VAL A 289 26.25 4.71 -17.04
N ALA A 290 25.24 5.58 -17.09
CA ALA A 290 25.10 6.59 -18.13
C ALA A 290 26.14 7.72 -18.01
N GLY A 291 26.90 7.81 -16.91
CA GLY A 291 27.94 8.82 -16.73
C GLY A 291 27.43 10.25 -16.63
N ILE A 292 26.14 10.46 -16.34
CA ILE A 292 25.54 11.80 -16.26
C ILE A 292 25.89 12.41 -14.90
N PRO A 293 26.68 13.50 -14.84
CA PRO A 293 27.10 14.09 -13.57
C PRO A 293 25.91 14.50 -12.71
N ALA A 294 26.01 14.28 -11.40
CA ALA A 294 24.99 14.57 -10.38
C ALA A 294 23.63 13.84 -10.52
N ALA A 295 23.29 13.26 -11.68
CA ALA A 295 21.99 12.61 -11.89
C ALA A 295 21.78 11.41 -10.98
N ALA A 296 22.83 10.60 -10.75
CA ALA A 296 22.79 9.49 -9.80
C ALA A 296 22.49 9.99 -8.37
N GLY A 297 23.14 11.08 -7.93
CA GLY A 297 22.89 11.69 -6.62
C GLY A 297 21.48 12.27 -6.49
N ILE A 298 20.96 12.93 -7.53
CA ILE A 298 19.58 13.45 -7.55
C ILE A 298 18.58 12.30 -7.48
N MET A 299 18.77 11.25 -8.28
CA MET A 299 17.92 10.06 -8.24
C MET A 299 17.99 9.38 -6.88
N ASN A 300 19.19 9.31 -6.28
CA ASN A 300 19.38 8.75 -4.94
C ASN A 300 18.61 9.55 -3.86
N PHE A 301 18.60 10.88 -3.97
CA PHE A 301 17.77 11.74 -3.13
C PHE A 301 16.28 11.49 -3.35
N VAL A 302 15.83 11.35 -4.60
CA VAL A 302 14.44 11.01 -4.91
C VAL A 302 14.03 9.69 -4.26
N VAL A 303 14.81 8.62 -4.40
CA VAL A 303 14.46 7.32 -3.81
C VAL A 303 14.54 7.32 -2.28
N LEU A 304 15.43 8.11 -1.68
CA LEU A 304 15.45 8.35 -0.24
C LEU A 304 14.16 9.02 0.23
N THR A 305 13.73 10.10 -0.44
CA THR A 305 12.44 10.74 -0.12
C THR A 305 11.25 9.79 -0.35
N ALA A 306 11.35 8.89 -1.34
CA ALA A 306 10.33 7.90 -1.60
C ALA A 306 10.16 6.92 -0.44
N ALA A 307 11.28 6.37 0.06
CA ALA A 307 11.33 5.48 1.22
C ALA A 307 10.82 6.16 2.49
N LEU A 308 11.29 7.37 2.81
CA LEU A 308 10.85 8.07 4.03
C LEU A 308 9.36 8.43 4.01
N SER A 309 8.83 8.81 2.85
CA SER A 309 7.41 9.14 2.72
C SER A 309 6.51 7.90 2.79
N SER A 310 6.92 6.78 2.19
CA SER A 310 6.18 5.51 2.32
C SER A 310 6.21 5.01 3.79
N ALA A 311 7.35 5.14 4.48
CA ALA A 311 7.51 4.73 5.88
C ALA A 311 6.63 5.58 6.80
N ASN A 312 6.55 6.88 6.51
CA ASN A 312 5.66 7.81 7.20
C ASN A 312 4.18 7.45 7.00
N ALA A 313 3.77 7.17 5.76
CA ALA A 313 2.40 6.78 5.44
C ALA A 313 2.01 5.43 6.07
N ASN A 314 2.93 4.46 6.06
CA ASN A 314 2.71 3.16 6.66
C ASN A 314 2.67 3.25 8.19
N THR A 315 3.48 4.12 8.82
CA THR A 315 3.42 4.41 10.27
C THR A 315 2.07 4.99 10.67
N TYR A 316 1.56 5.94 9.88
CA TYR A 316 0.23 6.52 10.06
C TYR A 316 -0.88 5.45 9.98
N LEU A 317 -0.79 4.53 9.01
CA LEU A 317 -1.75 3.45 8.82
C LEU A 317 -1.69 2.41 9.93
N ALA A 318 -0.49 1.97 10.32
CA ALA A 318 -0.30 1.00 11.40
C ALA A 318 -0.87 1.55 12.71
N THR A 319 -0.59 2.83 13.02
CA THR A 319 -1.11 3.51 14.21
C THR A 319 -2.64 3.50 14.25
N ARG A 320 -3.30 3.79 13.12
CA ARG A 320 -4.78 3.76 13.02
C ARG A 320 -5.34 2.35 13.09
N MET A 321 -4.65 1.36 12.52
CA MET A 321 -5.13 -0.02 12.51
C MET A 321 -5.17 -0.59 13.93
N ILE A 322 -4.12 -0.41 14.73
CA ILE A 322 -4.10 -0.90 16.12
C ILE A 322 -5.02 -0.07 17.04
N HIS A 323 -5.15 1.23 16.79
CA HIS A 323 -6.15 2.06 17.46
C HIS A 323 -7.57 1.54 17.19
N SER A 324 -7.90 1.28 15.92
CA SER A 324 -9.19 0.73 15.51
C SER A 324 -9.44 -0.65 16.15
N LEU A 325 -8.43 -1.52 16.18
CA LEU A 325 -8.53 -2.82 16.88
C LEU A 325 -8.86 -2.63 18.37
N ALA A 326 -8.26 -1.63 19.02
CA ALA A 326 -8.49 -1.36 20.43
C ALA A 326 -9.87 -0.74 20.72
N VAL A 327 -10.37 0.11 19.81
CA VAL A 327 -11.75 0.63 19.88
C VAL A 327 -12.75 -0.51 19.84
N ASP A 328 -12.53 -1.49 18.94
CA ASP A 328 -13.37 -2.69 18.83
C ASP A 328 -13.08 -3.75 19.89
N ARG A 329 -12.25 -3.43 20.89
CA ARG A 329 -11.83 -4.34 21.99
C ARG A 329 -11.10 -5.61 21.53
N HIS A 330 -10.53 -5.59 20.34
CA HIS A 330 -9.66 -6.63 19.77
C HIS A 330 -8.16 -6.38 20.04
N ALA A 331 -7.83 -5.29 20.73
CA ALA A 331 -6.51 -4.98 21.25
C ALA A 331 -6.63 -4.27 22.62
N PRO A 332 -5.53 -4.16 23.42
CA PRO A 332 -5.57 -3.48 24.71
C PRO A 332 -6.20 -2.08 24.64
N ARG A 333 -7.17 -1.79 25.53
CA ARG A 333 -7.89 -0.49 25.60
C ARG A 333 -6.96 0.72 25.69
N LEU A 334 -5.73 0.50 26.13
CA LEU A 334 -4.65 1.47 26.17
C LEU A 334 -4.43 2.17 24.81
N PHE A 335 -4.56 1.43 23.71
CA PHE A 335 -4.31 1.92 22.34
C PHE A 335 -5.52 2.66 21.73
N ALA A 336 -6.71 2.57 22.36
CA ALA A 336 -7.90 3.30 21.93
C ALA A 336 -7.93 4.76 22.40
N ARG A 337 -6.98 5.19 23.25
CA ARG A 337 -6.93 6.55 23.77
C ARG A 337 -6.29 7.49 22.74
N VAL A 338 -6.99 8.56 22.42
CA VAL A 338 -6.52 9.63 21.53
C VAL A 338 -6.03 10.81 22.37
N GLY A 339 -4.87 11.38 22.01
CA GLY A 339 -4.33 12.59 22.65
C GLY A 339 -5.05 13.86 22.19
N THR A 340 -4.76 14.99 22.85
CA THR A 340 -5.37 16.31 22.56
C THR A 340 -5.13 16.81 21.12
N ARG A 341 -4.10 16.30 20.44
CA ARG A 341 -3.76 16.64 19.05
C ARG A 341 -4.38 15.67 18.01
N GLY A 342 -5.28 14.78 18.44
CA GLY A 342 -5.93 13.79 17.56
C GLY A 342 -5.07 12.57 17.21
N VAL A 343 -3.94 12.37 17.91
CA VAL A 343 -3.01 11.26 17.67
C VAL A 343 -3.07 10.25 18.82
N PRO A 344 -3.25 8.94 18.57
CA PRO A 344 -3.19 7.92 19.60
C PRO A 344 -1.73 7.54 19.89
N HIS A 345 -1.04 8.35 20.71
CA HIS A 345 0.40 8.21 20.96
C HIS A 345 0.86 6.82 21.41
N ARG A 346 0.03 6.08 22.16
CA ARG A 346 0.36 4.72 22.59
C ARG A 346 0.27 3.69 21.46
N ALA A 347 -0.69 3.88 20.55
CA ALA A 347 -0.78 3.11 19.31
C ALA A 347 0.43 3.41 18.40
N LEU A 348 0.85 4.67 18.33
CA LEU A 348 2.07 5.07 17.60
C LEU A 348 3.32 4.40 18.18
N ALA A 349 3.48 4.43 19.50
CA ALA A 349 4.64 3.84 20.17
C ALA A 349 4.76 2.33 19.90
N VAL A 350 3.64 1.58 19.98
CA VAL A 350 3.66 0.14 19.67
C VAL A 350 3.87 -0.12 18.17
N SER A 351 3.37 0.74 17.29
CA SER A 351 3.67 0.70 15.86
C SER A 351 5.14 1.03 15.54
N GLY A 352 5.85 1.71 16.45
CA GLY A 352 7.28 1.98 16.35
C GLY A 352 8.18 0.77 16.62
N ILE A 353 7.64 -0.38 17.02
CA ILE A 353 8.44 -1.59 17.28
C ILE A 353 9.25 -2.00 16.04
N GLY A 354 8.70 -1.88 14.84
CA GLY A 354 9.41 -2.21 13.60
C GLY A 354 10.59 -1.28 13.31
N LEU A 355 10.48 -0.01 13.69
CA LEU A 355 11.59 0.94 13.64
C LEU A 355 12.69 0.55 14.64
N GLY A 356 12.31 0.13 15.85
CA GLY A 356 13.25 -0.40 16.84
C GLY A 356 13.92 -1.70 16.37
N ALA A 357 13.17 -2.60 15.75
CA ALA A 357 13.70 -3.83 15.16
C ALA A 357 14.69 -3.53 14.03
N ALA A 358 14.38 -2.58 13.15
CA ALA A 358 15.30 -2.11 12.12
C ALA A 358 16.59 -1.53 12.72
N ALA A 359 16.50 -0.70 13.76
CA ALA A 359 17.67 -0.18 14.46
C ALA A 359 18.55 -1.31 15.03
N LEU A 360 17.95 -2.33 15.65
CA LEU A 360 18.71 -3.48 16.17
C LEU A 360 19.35 -4.31 15.05
N LEU A 361 18.60 -4.61 13.99
CA LEU A 361 19.08 -5.38 12.85
C LEU A 361 20.18 -4.64 12.08
N SER A 362 20.12 -3.31 11.99
CA SER A 362 21.15 -2.49 11.36
C SER A 362 22.51 -2.49 12.09
N VAL A 363 22.57 -3.02 13.31
CA VAL A 363 23.83 -3.22 14.07
C VAL A 363 24.32 -4.67 13.95
N HIS A 364 23.42 -5.64 14.03
CA HIS A 364 23.79 -7.06 14.18
C HIS A 364 23.74 -7.86 12.87
N SER A 365 23.05 -7.36 11.85
CA SER A 365 22.73 -8.10 10.62
C SER A 365 22.51 -7.14 9.45
N GLU A 366 23.43 -6.19 9.24
CA GLU A 366 23.23 -5.11 8.26
C GLU A 366 22.97 -5.63 6.83
N ASP A 367 23.64 -6.71 6.42
CA ASP A 367 23.54 -7.29 5.07
C ASP A 367 22.18 -7.96 4.82
N THR A 368 21.57 -8.55 5.86
CA THR A 368 20.32 -9.32 5.75
C THR A 368 19.11 -8.61 6.32
N ALA A 369 19.28 -7.46 6.99
CA ALA A 369 18.20 -6.72 7.64
C ALA A 369 17.06 -6.38 6.67
N TYR A 370 17.40 -5.89 5.47
CA TYR A 370 16.39 -5.54 4.48
C TYR A 370 15.61 -6.76 3.99
N ILE A 371 16.29 -7.83 3.58
CA ILE A 371 15.64 -9.02 3.01
C ILE A 371 14.78 -9.76 4.03
N LEU A 372 15.19 -9.80 5.31
CA LEU A 372 14.43 -10.41 6.39
C LEU A 372 13.13 -9.65 6.67
N LEU A 373 13.21 -8.32 6.82
CA LEU A 373 12.03 -7.49 7.07
C LEU A 373 11.09 -7.50 5.84
N PHE A 374 11.68 -7.46 4.64
CA PHE A 374 10.95 -7.60 3.38
C PHE A 374 10.18 -8.93 3.32
N GLY A 375 10.85 -10.06 3.58
CA GLY A 375 10.26 -11.39 3.46
C GLY A 375 9.07 -11.61 4.38
N ILE A 376 9.22 -11.27 5.67
CA ILE A 376 8.14 -11.40 6.65
C ILE A 376 6.94 -10.51 6.26
N SER A 377 7.22 -9.30 5.76
CA SER A 377 6.18 -8.37 5.31
C SER A 377 5.43 -8.92 4.09
N VAL A 378 6.14 -9.42 3.08
CA VAL A 378 5.54 -10.04 1.88
C VAL A 378 4.68 -11.24 2.24
N PHE A 379 5.19 -12.13 3.09
CA PHE A 379 4.47 -13.32 3.52
C PHE A 379 3.08 -12.98 4.08
N GLY A 380 3.02 -12.08 5.07
CA GLY A 380 1.73 -11.70 5.65
C GLY A 380 0.87 -10.86 4.69
N ALA A 381 1.47 -10.05 3.81
CA ALA A 381 0.73 -9.29 2.79
C ALA A 381 0.00 -10.22 1.81
N LEU A 382 0.68 -11.26 1.32
CA LEU A 382 0.09 -12.27 0.46
C LEU A 382 -1.08 -12.98 1.14
N VAL A 383 -0.93 -13.36 2.42
CA VAL A 383 -2.03 -13.96 3.19
C VAL A 383 -3.21 -13.00 3.34
N VAL A 384 -2.97 -11.73 3.68
CA VAL A 384 -4.03 -10.71 3.77
C VAL A 384 -4.75 -10.54 2.44
N TRP A 385 -4.03 -10.46 1.32
CA TRP A 385 -4.64 -10.31 0.00
C TRP A 385 -5.44 -11.55 -0.43
N ILE A 386 -4.96 -12.76 -0.13
CA ILE A 386 -5.74 -13.99 -0.33
C ILE A 386 -7.05 -13.93 0.48
N LEU A 387 -7.00 -13.51 1.74
CA LEU A 387 -8.20 -13.35 2.58
C LEU A 387 -9.15 -12.25 2.08
N ILE A 388 -8.62 -11.17 1.50
CA ILE A 388 -9.43 -10.13 0.83
C ILE A 388 -10.15 -10.70 -0.39
N LEU A 389 -9.48 -11.48 -1.24
CA LEU A 389 -10.12 -12.12 -2.39
C LEU A 389 -11.13 -13.20 -1.96
N ALA A 390 -10.85 -13.95 -0.90
CA ALA A 390 -11.81 -14.86 -0.29
C ALA A 390 -13.05 -14.12 0.23
N THR A 391 -12.85 -12.94 0.85
CA THR A 391 -13.93 -12.06 1.29
C THR A 391 -14.77 -11.58 0.11
N HIS A 392 -14.14 -11.22 -1.02
CA HIS A 392 -14.84 -10.81 -2.24
C HIS A 392 -15.71 -11.92 -2.83
N LEU A 393 -15.22 -13.17 -2.83
CA LEU A 393 -16.01 -14.33 -3.23
C LEU A 393 -17.22 -14.54 -2.31
N ALA A 394 -17.03 -14.45 -1.00
CA ALA A 394 -18.11 -14.57 -0.02
C ALA A 394 -19.14 -13.44 -0.16
N PHE A 395 -18.67 -12.19 -0.34
CA PHE A 395 -19.49 -11.01 -0.63
C PHE A 395 -20.38 -11.25 -1.85
N ARG A 396 -19.82 -11.68 -2.98
CA ARG A 396 -20.61 -11.92 -4.19
C ARG A 396 -21.59 -13.08 -4.02
N ARG A 397 -21.17 -14.17 -3.39
CA ARG A 397 -22.05 -15.31 -3.07
C ARG A 397 -23.22 -14.88 -2.20
N HIS A 398 -22.97 -14.06 -1.18
CA HIS A 398 -24.01 -13.53 -0.30
C HIS A 398 -25.04 -12.70 -1.09
N ARG A 399 -24.57 -11.75 -1.92
CA ARG A 399 -25.46 -10.92 -2.76
C ARG A 399 -26.31 -11.74 -3.74
N THR A 400 -25.70 -12.70 -4.44
CA THR A 400 -26.43 -13.58 -5.37
C THR A 400 -27.48 -14.41 -4.62
N ARG A 401 -27.15 -14.95 -3.44
CA ARG A 401 -28.09 -15.74 -2.62
C ARG A 401 -29.28 -14.94 -2.11
N HIS A 402 -29.10 -13.64 -1.86
CA HIS A 402 -30.14 -12.76 -1.29
C HIS A 402 -30.80 -11.88 -2.35
N GLY A 403 -30.52 -12.09 -3.64
CA GLY A 403 -31.11 -11.29 -4.73
C GLY A 403 -30.76 -9.79 -4.67
N LEU A 404 -29.66 -9.42 -4.00
CA LEU A 404 -29.28 -8.02 -3.83
C LEU A 404 -28.85 -7.40 -5.17
N PRO A 405 -29.06 -6.09 -5.38
CA PRO A 405 -28.74 -5.41 -6.64
C PRO A 405 -27.25 -5.52 -7.00
N ALA A 406 -26.89 -5.18 -8.23
CA ALA A 406 -25.47 -5.09 -8.60
C ALA A 406 -24.75 -4.03 -7.75
N SER A 407 -23.48 -4.28 -7.45
CA SER A 407 -22.60 -3.30 -6.79
C SER A 407 -22.35 -2.09 -7.71
N PRO A 408 -22.24 -0.86 -7.17
CA PRO A 408 -21.95 0.34 -7.97
C PRO A 408 -20.63 0.25 -8.76
N ALA A 409 -19.64 -0.44 -8.19
CA ALA A 409 -18.41 -0.83 -8.87
C ALA A 409 -18.33 -2.36 -8.94
N ARG A 410 -18.03 -2.90 -10.14
CA ARG A 410 -18.05 -4.35 -10.36
C ARG A 410 -16.75 -4.82 -11.01
N LEU A 411 -16.06 -5.77 -10.38
CA LEU A 411 -14.94 -6.46 -11.00
C LEU A 411 -15.47 -7.34 -12.16
N SER A 412 -15.04 -7.02 -13.38
CA SER A 412 -15.37 -7.82 -14.57
C SER A 412 -14.73 -9.20 -14.50
N GLY A 413 -15.42 -10.22 -15.03
CA GLY A 413 -14.96 -11.61 -15.04
C GLY A 413 -14.96 -12.34 -13.69
N ALA A 414 -15.39 -11.72 -12.60
CA ALA A 414 -15.54 -12.41 -11.32
C ALA A 414 -16.76 -13.35 -11.34
N PRO A 415 -16.65 -14.59 -10.82
CA PRO A 415 -15.64 -15.02 -9.85
C PRO A 415 -14.30 -15.54 -10.42
N PHE A 416 -14.20 -15.80 -11.72
CA PHE A 416 -12.99 -16.38 -12.32
C PHE A 416 -11.74 -15.54 -12.08
N THR A 417 -11.82 -14.22 -12.30
CA THR A 417 -10.69 -13.31 -12.07
C THR A 417 -10.25 -13.27 -10.60
N THR A 418 -11.19 -13.27 -9.66
CA THR A 418 -10.93 -13.32 -8.22
C THR A 418 -10.23 -14.62 -7.82
N VAL A 419 -10.70 -15.77 -8.33
CA VAL A 419 -10.10 -17.08 -8.04
C VAL A 419 -8.71 -17.19 -8.65
N ALA A 420 -8.54 -16.78 -9.91
CA ALA A 420 -7.23 -16.81 -10.58
C ALA A 420 -6.19 -15.97 -9.85
N ALA A 421 -6.55 -14.76 -9.40
CA ALA A 421 -5.66 -13.93 -8.59
C ALA A 421 -5.34 -14.56 -7.24
N ALA A 422 -6.32 -15.19 -6.56
CA ALA A 422 -6.08 -15.86 -5.28
C ALA A 422 -5.13 -17.06 -5.43
N LEU A 423 -5.29 -17.86 -6.49
CA LEU A 423 -4.39 -18.97 -6.80
C LEU A 423 -2.98 -18.48 -7.18
N ALA A 424 -2.87 -17.41 -7.94
CA ALA A 424 -1.58 -16.80 -8.28
C ALA A 424 -0.86 -16.30 -7.01
N LEU A 425 -1.55 -15.60 -6.11
CA LEU A 425 -0.98 -15.18 -4.82
C LEU A 425 -0.59 -16.37 -3.95
N ALA A 426 -1.38 -17.44 -3.93
CA ALA A 426 -1.05 -18.65 -3.20
C ALA A 426 0.19 -19.35 -3.78
N ALA A 427 0.32 -19.39 -5.11
CA ALA A 427 1.52 -19.91 -5.76
C ALA A 427 2.76 -19.07 -5.44
N ILE A 428 2.65 -17.74 -5.48
CA ILE A 428 3.73 -16.82 -5.07
C ILE A 428 4.10 -17.04 -3.60
N LEU A 429 3.10 -17.17 -2.72
CA LEU A 429 3.33 -17.44 -1.29
C LEU A 429 4.06 -18.76 -1.08
N VAL A 430 3.61 -19.85 -1.69
CA VAL A 430 4.26 -21.16 -1.59
C VAL A 430 5.68 -21.12 -2.16
N SER A 431 5.91 -20.34 -3.22
CA SER A 431 7.25 -20.22 -3.81
C SER A 431 8.28 -19.64 -2.83
N THR A 432 7.87 -18.85 -1.84
CA THR A 432 8.81 -18.27 -0.85
C THR A 432 9.47 -19.32 0.06
N VAL A 433 8.92 -20.54 0.16
CA VAL A 433 9.57 -21.66 0.86
C VAL A 433 10.88 -22.07 0.18
N PHE A 434 10.95 -21.90 -1.14
CA PHE A 434 12.07 -22.36 -1.97
C PHE A 434 13.09 -21.25 -2.28
N ILE A 435 12.93 -20.06 -1.69
CA ILE A 435 13.79 -18.90 -1.90
C ILE A 435 14.58 -18.65 -0.62
N GLU A 436 15.91 -18.75 -0.73
CA GLU A 436 16.84 -18.51 0.38
C GLU A 436 16.63 -17.11 0.98
N GLY A 437 16.56 -17.03 2.32
CA GLY A 437 16.31 -15.79 3.06
C GLY A 437 14.83 -15.41 3.16
N LEU A 438 13.94 -16.01 2.38
CA LEU A 438 12.49 -15.83 2.49
C LEU A 438 11.78 -17.00 3.20
N ASP A 439 12.43 -18.16 3.29
CA ASP A 439 11.92 -19.35 3.98
C ASP A 439 11.70 -19.11 5.49
N ASP A 440 12.51 -18.23 6.10
CA ASP A 440 12.35 -17.79 7.50
C ASP A 440 10.99 -17.13 7.75
N SER A 441 10.36 -16.56 6.72
CA SER A 441 9.02 -15.96 6.82
C SER A 441 7.96 -17.00 7.20
N TRP A 442 8.14 -18.26 6.81
CA TRP A 442 7.25 -19.36 7.20
C TRP A 442 7.45 -19.79 8.66
N LYS A 443 8.71 -19.81 9.10
CA LYS A 443 9.10 -20.12 10.49
C LYS A 443 8.55 -19.07 11.45
N ALA A 444 8.51 -17.79 11.05
CA ALA A 444 7.87 -16.73 11.83
C ALA A 444 6.34 -16.70 11.66
N GLY A 445 5.86 -16.91 10.44
CA GLY A 445 4.48 -16.73 10.04
C GLY A 445 3.51 -17.77 10.61
N LEU A 446 3.87 -19.06 10.57
CA LEU A 446 2.99 -20.12 11.08
C LEU A 446 2.74 -19.99 12.60
N PRO A 447 3.78 -19.80 13.45
CA PRO A 447 3.56 -19.51 14.87
C PRO A 447 2.75 -18.24 15.09
N PHE A 448 2.99 -17.19 14.31
CA PHE A 448 2.23 -15.95 14.42
C PHE A 448 0.71 -16.18 14.21
N PHE A 449 0.33 -16.91 13.16
CA PHE A 449 -1.08 -17.23 12.93
C PHE A 449 -1.67 -18.14 14.01
N ALA A 450 -0.89 -19.11 14.51
CA ALA A 450 -1.30 -19.94 15.64
C ALA A 450 -1.58 -19.08 16.89
N VAL A 451 -0.69 -18.13 17.20
CA VAL A 451 -0.88 -17.16 18.30
C VAL A 451 -2.13 -16.32 18.08
N LEU A 452 -2.38 -15.80 16.87
CA LEU A 452 -3.60 -15.03 16.60
C LEU A 452 -4.88 -15.87 16.84
N VAL A 453 -4.88 -17.14 16.43
CA VAL A 453 -6.02 -18.03 16.67
C VAL A 453 -6.22 -18.27 18.17
N VAL A 454 -5.15 -18.51 18.92
CA VAL A 454 -5.19 -18.68 20.39
C VAL A 454 -5.69 -17.42 21.08
N VAL A 455 -5.12 -16.25 20.76
CA VAL A 455 -5.53 -14.95 21.30
C VAL A 455 -7.00 -14.68 20.98
N TYR A 456 -7.45 -15.00 19.76
CA TYR A 456 -8.86 -14.85 19.41
C TYR A 456 -9.76 -15.74 20.27
N ARG A 457 -9.40 -17.02 20.41
CA ARG A 457 -10.18 -18.04 21.14
C ARG A 457 -10.32 -17.71 22.64
N PHE A 458 -9.28 -17.19 23.28
CA PHE A 458 -9.25 -16.98 24.73
C PHE A 458 -9.45 -15.51 25.17
N GLY A 459 -9.16 -14.54 24.30
CA GLY A 459 -9.23 -13.11 24.61
C GLY A 459 -10.35 -12.36 23.89
N ALA A 460 -10.48 -12.57 22.58
CA ALA A 460 -11.30 -11.71 21.71
C ALA A 460 -12.76 -12.16 21.54
N ARG A 461 -13.07 -13.45 21.72
CA ARG A 461 -14.45 -13.99 21.68
C ARG A 461 -15.42 -13.32 22.65
N ARG A 462 -14.91 -12.75 23.75
CA ARG A 462 -15.73 -12.08 24.78
C ARG A 462 -16.43 -10.80 24.30
N TYR A 463 -16.21 -10.36 23.06
CA TYR A 463 -16.66 -9.07 22.54
C TYR A 463 -17.39 -9.16 21.19
N GLU A 464 -18.02 -10.31 20.89
CA GLU A 464 -18.73 -10.56 19.62
C GLU A 464 -19.93 -9.63 19.35
N THR A 465 -20.40 -8.86 20.35
CA THR A 465 -21.56 -7.95 20.27
C THR A 465 -21.21 -6.58 19.65
N ALA A 466 -20.83 -6.54 18.38
CA ALA A 466 -20.85 -5.30 17.59
C ALA A 466 -21.67 -5.56 16.32
N ALA A 467 -22.65 -4.68 16.06
CA ALA A 467 -23.71 -4.83 15.07
C ALA A 467 -23.16 -5.24 13.69
N ALA A 468 -23.90 -6.12 13.00
CA ALA A 468 -23.67 -6.41 11.59
C ALA A 468 -23.68 -5.08 10.81
N LEU A 469 -22.76 -4.93 9.84
CA LEU A 469 -22.81 -3.81 8.90
C LEU A 469 -24.23 -3.79 8.31
N PRO A 470 -24.99 -2.69 8.47
CA PRO A 470 -26.28 -2.59 7.81
C PRO A 470 -26.02 -2.68 6.31
N ASP A 471 -26.72 -3.59 5.63
CA ASP A 471 -26.79 -3.54 4.19
C ASP A 471 -27.37 -2.17 3.86
N SER A 472 -26.55 -1.28 3.29
CA SER A 472 -27.05 -0.03 2.76
C SER A 472 -27.88 -0.38 1.53
N THR A 473 -29.14 -0.75 1.77
CA THR A 473 -30.16 -0.62 0.75
C THR A 473 -30.14 0.85 0.37
N VAL A 474 -29.89 1.12 -0.90
CA VAL A 474 -30.14 2.42 -1.49
C VAL A 474 -31.56 2.78 -1.08
N SER A 475 -31.71 3.74 -0.18
CA SER A 475 -33.01 4.35 0.06
C SER A 475 -33.42 4.95 -1.29
N GLU A 476 -34.39 4.32 -1.94
CA GLU A 476 -35.26 5.02 -2.86
C GLU A 476 -35.87 6.18 -2.05
N GLY A 477 -35.46 7.40 -2.37
CA GLY A 477 -35.81 8.56 -1.55
C GLY A 477 -35.32 9.86 -2.17
N THR A 478 -36.06 10.32 -3.18
CA THR A 478 -36.18 11.73 -3.62
C THR A 478 -34.89 12.49 -3.93
N VAL A 479 -34.59 12.58 -5.24
CA VAL A 479 -33.95 13.78 -5.81
C VAL A 479 -34.81 14.99 -5.38
N PRO A 480 -34.26 16.04 -4.73
CA PRO A 480 -35.01 17.26 -4.53
C PRO A 480 -35.28 17.86 -5.90
N ALA A 481 -36.56 17.92 -6.28
CA ALA A 481 -36.99 18.67 -7.46
C ALA A 481 -36.48 20.10 -7.34
N ALA A 482 -35.94 20.63 -8.44
CA ALA A 482 -35.56 22.01 -8.55
C ALA A 482 -36.74 22.90 -8.13
N HIS A 483 -36.48 23.86 -7.24
CA HIS A 483 -37.44 24.92 -6.94
C HIS A 483 -37.69 25.73 -8.22
N GLU A 484 -38.82 25.50 -8.87
CA GLU A 484 -39.49 26.52 -9.68
C GLU A 484 -40.08 27.55 -8.71
N SER A 485 -39.46 28.73 -8.61
CA SER A 485 -40.07 29.89 -7.98
C SER A 485 -40.94 30.61 -9.01
N VAL A 486 -42.24 30.48 -8.79
CA VAL A 486 -43.35 31.14 -9.48
C VAL A 486 -43.48 32.60 -9.01
N ASP A 487 -43.59 33.49 -9.99
CA ASP A 487 -44.42 34.70 -10.07
C ASP A 487 -44.25 35.85 -9.06
N HIS A 488 -43.79 36.99 -9.59
CA HIS A 488 -43.85 38.31 -8.95
C HIS A 488 -45.08 39.07 -9.46
N SER A 489 -46.13 39.14 -8.67
CA SER A 489 -47.12 40.22 -8.77
C SER A 489 -47.70 40.57 -7.40
N SER A 490 -47.30 41.73 -6.89
CA SER A 490 -48.15 42.69 -6.16
C SER A 490 -47.29 43.78 -5.50
N GLU A 491 -47.33 44.97 -6.11
CA GLU A 491 -47.16 46.25 -5.42
C GLU A 491 -48.13 46.38 -4.24
N PRO A 492 -47.78 47.18 -3.21
CA PRO A 492 -48.36 48.53 -3.19
C PRO A 492 -47.39 49.65 -2.76
N ASP A 493 -47.53 50.76 -3.50
CA ASP A 493 -47.50 52.18 -3.12
C ASP A 493 -47.21 52.54 -1.64
N HIS A 494 -46.21 53.41 -1.43
CA HIS A 494 -46.41 54.64 -0.66
C HIS A 494 -45.36 55.72 -0.98
N SER A 495 -45.90 56.84 -1.46
CA SER A 495 -45.35 58.20 -1.50
C SER A 495 -44.58 58.66 -0.24
N ARG A 496 -43.36 59.17 -0.41
CA ARG A 496 -42.93 60.58 -0.24
C ARG A 496 -41.42 60.74 -0.30
#